data_AF-A0A956QJA1-F1
#
_entry.id   AF-A0A956QJA1-F1
#
_cell.length_a   1.000
_cell.length_b   1.000
_cell.length_c   1.000
_cell.angle_alpha   90.00
_cell.angle_beta   90.00
_cell.angle_gamma   90.00
#
_symmetry.space_group_name_H-M   'P 1'
#
loop_
_entity.id
_entity.type
_entity.pdbx_description
1 polymer ?
#
loop_
_entity_poly.entity_id
_entity_poly.type
_entity_poly.pdbx_seq_one_letter_code
_entity_poly.pdbx_strand_id
1 'polypeptide(L)'
;MRAAKGQALVHGEPAKLDRAELFKLWLQPENRAERLAQAAELCPEMGSEAATLLGQKMGSRLSPQQRDTLRKLCGQFGNRRGVELFGFLADHQLDGQKRAIDTLAHVVAAGERGRWSASGNWGPDTEDGRLCWADSPGRDYRDNSDTSLEGPILDLTGAVGTRFKFDLKTATENGPDKLTIEARPPDGAWKELARFTGSSPWTEQDLDLSAFDGQKVQLRLRFASDRSVTGRGVFVAEPRLSAQLDGSPKTLWSGQAEGPDFSLRGLLESLPQGPEALTHLELLSQIEERVGNLAQAADLYKVLSPSLGQPDFSARREALLGLVQRFGRQQAVATWPVLDHPDVYTDPGANQAVTAILQSARQAGWSTEGTWGLETAAPFGQVWSDSPGGQYANSQNTSLTSREFSLVGLKHARLEFLESHQLESTIDKVHVEALGADGKWQTLKTLVGSQSWTRDQLDLSAFDGQTTKIRFRLETDRSVTCDGIKLAALTVRAEDAGGQQVVAFRGDPGEVKLDELLASISSG
;
A
#
# COMPACT_ATOMS: atom_id res chain seq x y z
N MET A 1 -69.24 21.54 42.15
CA MET A 1 -70.28 20.54 41.81
C MET A 1 -69.68 19.65 40.73
N ARG A 2 -69.33 18.38 41.02
CA ARG A 2 -70.05 17.13 40.58
C ARG A 2 -70.45 17.19 39.08
N ALA A 3 -70.17 16.24 38.19
CA ALA A 3 -69.86 14.80 38.22
C ALA A 3 -69.23 14.41 36.85
N ALA A 4 -68.21 13.55 36.72
CA ALA A 4 -68.21 12.08 36.65
C ALA A 4 -69.07 11.41 35.55
N LYS A 5 -68.40 10.67 34.64
CA LYS A 5 -68.72 9.41 33.91
C LYS A 5 -67.96 9.42 32.57
N GLY A 6 -67.07 8.49 32.18
CA GLY A 6 -66.94 7.08 32.51
C GLY A 6 -67.64 6.22 31.45
N GLN A 7 -66.92 5.82 30.39
CA GLN A 7 -67.20 4.59 29.63
C GLN A 7 -65.99 4.15 28.80
N ALA A 8 -65.61 2.90 29.00
CA ALA A 8 -64.51 2.18 28.36
C ALA A 8 -64.88 1.70 26.95
N LEU A 9 -63.89 1.48 26.08
CA LEU A 9 -63.93 0.43 25.06
C LEU A 9 -62.50 0.00 24.65
N VAL A 10 -62.20 -1.25 24.98
CA VAL A 10 -61.54 -2.26 24.14
C VAL A 10 -60.02 -2.26 24.03
N HIS A 11 -59.45 -3.35 24.55
CA HIS A 11 -58.17 -3.93 24.14
C HIS A 11 -58.08 -4.03 22.60
N GLY A 12 -57.39 -3.08 21.98
CA GLY A 12 -56.69 -3.30 20.73
C GLY A 12 -55.21 -3.47 21.06
N GLU A 13 -54.55 -4.48 20.49
CA GLU A 13 -53.09 -4.55 20.46
C GLU A 13 -52.50 -3.18 20.09
N PRO A 14 -51.35 -2.75 20.66
CA PRO A 14 -50.67 -1.59 20.13
C PRO A 14 -50.37 -1.91 18.66
N ALA A 15 -50.99 -1.13 17.75
CA ALA A 15 -50.73 -1.23 16.33
C ALA A 15 -49.21 -1.27 16.14
N LYS A 16 -48.70 -2.36 15.56
CA LYS A 16 -47.30 -2.44 15.13
C LYS A 16 -47.13 -1.39 14.04
N LEU A 17 -46.79 -0.17 14.46
CA LEU A 17 -46.40 0.91 13.58
C LEU A 17 -45.18 0.42 12.79
N ASP A 18 -45.34 0.40 11.48
CA ASP A 18 -44.27 0.15 10.51
C ASP A 18 -43.11 1.14 10.74
N ARG A 19 -41.87 0.69 10.51
CA ARG A 19 -40.64 1.51 10.50
C ARG A 19 -40.83 2.82 9.71
N ALA A 20 -41.59 2.80 8.62
CA ALA A 20 -41.90 3.99 7.81
C ALA A 20 -42.88 4.96 8.48
N GLU A 21 -43.80 4.48 9.35
CA GLU A 21 -44.71 5.34 10.11
C GLU A 21 -44.04 5.94 11.35
N LEU A 22 -43.16 5.18 12.01
CA LEU A 22 -42.26 5.71 13.04
C LEU A 22 -41.35 6.80 12.47
N PHE A 23 -40.85 6.64 11.24
CA PHE A 23 -40.04 7.64 10.54
C PHE A 23 -40.81 8.94 10.25
N LYS A 24 -42.10 8.86 9.89
CA LYS A 24 -42.97 10.02 9.66
C LYS A 24 -43.30 10.78 10.96
N LEU A 25 -43.58 10.07 12.05
CA LEU A 25 -43.76 10.65 13.40
C LEU A 25 -42.48 11.28 13.92
N TRP A 26 -41.32 10.70 13.60
CA TRP A 26 -40.00 11.16 14.03
C TRP A 26 -39.52 12.43 13.28
N LEU A 27 -39.97 12.64 12.05
CA LEU A 27 -39.70 13.86 11.26
C LEU A 27 -40.49 15.10 11.71
N GLN A 28 -41.46 14.96 12.62
CA GLN A 28 -42.31 16.07 13.03
C GLN A 28 -41.53 17.18 13.78
N PRO A 29 -41.83 18.47 13.55
CA PRO A 29 -41.12 19.62 14.14
C PRO A 29 -41.02 19.61 15.67
N GLU A 30 -42.05 19.11 16.35
CA GLU A 30 -42.17 19.02 17.80
C GLU A 30 -41.09 18.16 18.48
N ASN A 31 -40.52 17.17 17.77
CA ASN A 31 -39.47 16.29 18.30
C ASN A 31 -38.05 16.89 18.16
N ARG A 32 -37.91 18.15 17.71
CA ARG A 32 -36.61 18.81 17.49
C ARG A 32 -35.86 19.11 18.80
N ALA A 33 -36.57 19.39 19.88
CA ALA A 33 -35.97 19.70 21.18
C ALA A 33 -35.33 18.46 21.84
N GLU A 34 -36.01 17.30 21.79
CA GLU A 34 -35.44 16.03 22.26
C GLU A 34 -34.24 15.59 21.40
N ARG A 35 -34.28 15.81 20.08
CA ARG A 35 -33.15 15.56 19.17
C ARG A 35 -31.91 16.36 19.55
N LEU A 36 -32.07 17.66 19.83
CA LEU A 36 -30.98 18.54 20.25
C LEU A 36 -30.49 18.22 21.66
N ALA A 37 -31.38 17.85 22.59
CA ALA A 37 -31.00 17.45 23.94
C ALA A 37 -30.18 16.15 23.96
N GLN A 38 -30.60 15.15 23.18
CA GLN A 38 -29.89 13.86 23.09
C GLN A 38 -28.55 13.99 22.33
N ALA A 39 -28.48 14.83 21.29
CA ALA A 39 -27.23 15.17 20.63
C ALA A 39 -26.27 15.96 21.54
N ALA A 40 -26.77 16.93 22.31
CA ALA A 40 -26.00 17.71 23.27
C ALA A 40 -25.46 16.86 24.45
N GLU A 41 -26.19 15.81 24.85
CA GLU A 41 -25.77 14.86 25.89
C GLU A 41 -24.66 13.89 25.40
N LEU A 42 -24.62 13.59 24.11
CA LEU A 42 -23.68 12.62 23.52
C LEU A 42 -22.32 13.24 23.14
N CYS A 43 -22.33 14.45 22.58
CA CYS A 43 -21.15 15.29 22.36
C CYS A 43 -21.54 16.77 22.60
N PRO A 44 -21.04 17.43 23.65
CA PRO A 44 -21.37 18.83 23.96
C PRO A 44 -21.03 19.82 22.83
N GLU A 45 -20.13 19.45 21.92
CA GLU A 45 -19.68 20.26 20.77
C GLU A 45 -20.30 19.81 19.42
N MET A 46 -21.35 18.98 19.44
CA MET A 46 -21.96 18.46 18.21
C MET A 46 -22.73 19.56 17.45
N GLY A 47 -22.29 19.89 16.24
CA GLY A 47 -22.96 20.87 15.38
C GLY A 47 -24.36 20.44 14.91
N SER A 48 -25.20 21.41 14.54
CA SER A 48 -26.62 21.21 14.17
C SER A 48 -26.84 20.22 13.01
N GLU A 49 -25.91 20.16 12.06
CA GLU A 49 -25.96 19.26 10.90
C GLU A 49 -25.71 17.79 11.30
N ALA A 50 -24.70 17.53 12.13
CA ALA A 50 -24.40 16.19 12.65
C ALA A 50 -25.52 15.66 13.57
N ALA A 51 -26.12 16.53 14.37
CA ALA A 51 -27.28 16.20 15.19
C ALA A 51 -28.51 15.80 14.36
N THR A 52 -28.74 16.48 13.23
CA THR A 52 -29.83 16.15 12.29
C THR A 52 -29.60 14.79 11.64
N LEU A 53 -28.37 14.52 11.21
CA LEU A 53 -27.97 13.26 10.58
C LEU A 53 -28.05 12.06 11.54
N LEU A 54 -27.59 12.23 12.78
CA LEU A 54 -27.65 11.20 13.83
C LEU A 54 -29.10 10.79 14.06
N GLY A 55 -29.99 11.77 14.13
CA GLY A 55 -31.40 11.50 14.25
C GLY A 55 -31.94 10.70 13.06
N GLN A 56 -31.64 11.11 11.83
CA GLN A 56 -32.14 10.44 10.62
C GLN A 56 -31.76 8.96 10.57
N LYS A 57 -30.58 8.60 11.07
CA LYS A 57 -30.09 7.22 11.07
C LYS A 57 -30.57 6.38 12.26
N MET A 58 -30.92 6.97 13.42
CA MET A 58 -30.97 6.19 14.67
C MET A 58 -32.34 5.83 15.23
N GLY A 59 -33.43 6.55 14.92
CA GLY A 59 -34.83 6.19 15.27
C GLY A 59 -35.20 5.82 16.73
N SER A 60 -34.24 5.63 17.65
CA SER A 60 -34.37 4.99 18.96
C SER A 60 -33.20 5.37 19.90
N ARG A 61 -33.33 5.09 21.21
CA ARG A 61 -32.31 5.39 22.23
C ARG A 61 -31.09 4.45 22.12
N LEU A 62 -29.90 5.04 22.05
CA LEU A 62 -28.61 4.33 22.02
C LEU A 62 -28.28 3.59 23.32
N SER A 63 -27.79 2.35 23.19
CA SER A 63 -27.20 1.59 24.30
C SER A 63 -25.89 2.24 24.78
N PRO A 64 -25.45 2.01 26.04
CA PRO A 64 -24.19 2.57 26.54
C PRO A 64 -22.97 2.24 25.65
N GLN A 65 -22.91 1.04 25.08
CA GLN A 65 -21.83 0.61 24.19
C GLN A 65 -21.86 1.32 22.82
N GLN A 66 -23.06 1.55 22.28
CA GLN A 66 -23.22 2.30 21.04
C GLN A 66 -22.85 3.78 21.23
N ARG A 67 -23.16 4.37 22.39
CA ARG A 67 -22.74 5.74 22.74
C ARG A 67 -21.22 5.86 22.82
N ASP A 68 -20.56 4.88 23.43
CA ASP A 68 -19.09 4.85 23.50
C ASP A 68 -18.45 4.74 22.11
N THR A 69 -19.02 3.89 21.25
CA THR A 69 -18.59 3.75 19.84
C THR A 69 -18.74 5.06 19.07
N LEU A 70 -19.91 5.69 19.13
CA LEU A 70 -20.17 6.98 18.48
C LEU A 70 -19.21 8.06 18.97
N ARG A 71 -18.94 8.13 20.28
CA ARG A 71 -18.00 9.09 20.86
C ARG A 71 -16.58 8.89 20.34
N LYS A 72 -16.10 7.64 20.27
CA LYS A 72 -14.77 7.32 19.73
C LYS A 72 -14.64 7.76 18.27
N LEU A 73 -15.62 7.41 17.43
CA LEU A 73 -15.60 7.77 16.01
C LEU A 73 -15.69 9.28 15.80
N CYS A 74 -16.54 9.98 16.56
CA CYS A 74 -16.63 11.45 16.50
C CYS A 74 -15.34 12.13 16.98
N GLY A 75 -14.71 11.60 18.03
CA GLY A 75 -13.42 12.11 18.52
C GLY A 75 -12.29 11.91 17.52
N GLN A 76 -12.31 10.80 16.77
CA GLN A 76 -11.25 10.48 15.81
C GLN A 76 -11.43 11.16 14.45
N PHE A 77 -12.65 11.24 13.92
CA PHE A 77 -12.92 11.70 12.55
C PHE A 77 -13.75 12.99 12.47
N GLY A 78 -14.06 13.59 13.62
CA GLY A 78 -14.96 14.74 13.72
C GLY A 78 -16.44 14.33 13.71
N ASN A 79 -17.29 15.22 14.23
CA ASN A 79 -18.69 14.90 14.56
C ASN A 79 -19.53 14.40 13.38
N ARG A 80 -19.47 15.06 12.22
CA ARG A 80 -20.27 14.66 11.05
C ARG A 80 -19.87 13.28 10.54
N ARG A 81 -18.58 13.08 10.29
CA ARG A 81 -18.04 11.84 9.74
C ARG A 81 -18.14 10.70 10.74
N GLY A 82 -17.94 10.97 12.02
CA GLY A 82 -18.15 10.00 13.09
C GLY A 82 -19.59 9.46 13.14
N VAL A 83 -20.59 10.33 12.93
CA VAL A 83 -22.00 9.92 12.82
C VAL A 83 -22.25 9.08 11.56
N GLU A 84 -21.65 9.43 10.42
CA GLU A 84 -21.76 8.66 9.17
C GLU A 84 -21.18 7.24 9.33
N LEU A 85 -19.99 7.12 9.91
CA LEU A 85 -19.32 5.84 10.16
C LEU A 85 -20.06 4.99 11.19
N PHE A 86 -20.55 5.62 12.25
CA PHE A 86 -21.39 4.93 13.23
C PHE A 86 -22.68 4.41 12.59
N GLY A 87 -23.29 5.23 11.73
CA GLY A 87 -24.43 4.84 10.91
C GLY A 87 -24.15 3.63 10.04
N PHE A 88 -23.01 3.62 9.34
CA PHE A 88 -22.56 2.49 8.54
C PHE A 88 -22.45 1.21 9.39
N LEU A 89 -21.84 1.28 10.57
CA LEU A 89 -21.73 0.11 11.47
C LEU A 89 -23.10 -0.39 11.91
N ALA A 90 -24.02 0.50 12.26
CA ALA A 90 -25.38 0.14 12.67
C ALA A 90 -26.19 -0.49 11.52
N ASP A 91 -26.09 0.08 10.31
CA ASP A 91 -26.78 -0.44 9.11
C ASP A 91 -26.33 -1.89 8.80
N HIS A 92 -25.09 -2.24 9.13
CA HIS A 92 -24.51 -3.57 8.90
C HIS A 92 -24.52 -4.48 10.15
N GLN A 93 -25.14 -4.07 11.26
CA GLN A 93 -25.18 -4.82 12.54
C GLN A 93 -23.78 -5.10 13.14
N LEU A 94 -22.84 -4.19 12.88
CA LEU A 94 -21.47 -4.21 13.36
C LEU A 94 -21.25 -3.26 14.55
N ASP A 95 -22.29 -2.55 14.99
CA ASP A 95 -22.22 -1.62 16.09
C ASP A 95 -21.82 -2.32 17.41
N GLY A 96 -20.87 -1.71 18.13
CA GLY A 96 -20.32 -2.28 19.37
C GLY A 96 -19.31 -3.41 19.16
N GLN A 97 -19.09 -3.91 17.95
CA GLN A 97 -18.02 -4.87 17.66
C GLN A 97 -16.68 -4.14 17.55
N LYS A 98 -15.84 -4.24 18.60
CA LYS A 98 -14.52 -3.56 18.64
C LYS A 98 -13.70 -3.81 17.37
N ARG A 99 -13.67 -5.06 16.91
CA ARG A 99 -12.93 -5.46 15.70
C ARG A 99 -13.43 -4.72 14.44
N ALA A 100 -14.74 -4.62 14.24
CA ALA A 100 -15.30 -3.89 13.10
C ALA A 100 -15.04 -2.38 13.18
N ILE A 101 -15.13 -1.81 14.37
CA ILE A 101 -14.84 -0.39 14.62
C ILE A 101 -13.38 -0.07 14.27
N ASP A 102 -12.44 -0.88 14.76
CA ASP A 102 -11.01 -0.69 14.53
C ASP A 102 -10.65 -0.85 13.04
N THR A 103 -11.18 -1.89 12.37
CA THR A 103 -10.94 -2.11 10.94
C THR A 103 -11.53 -1.00 10.08
N LEU A 104 -12.77 -0.56 10.35
CA LEU A 104 -13.38 0.55 9.63
C LEU A 104 -12.59 1.86 9.82
N ALA A 105 -12.18 2.15 11.06
CA ALA A 105 -11.35 3.30 11.36
C ALA A 105 -10.01 3.25 10.62
N HIS A 106 -9.38 2.06 10.52
CA HIS A 106 -8.16 1.87 9.76
C HIS A 106 -8.36 2.16 8.27
N VAL A 107 -9.37 1.56 7.64
CA VAL A 107 -9.69 1.75 6.21
C VAL A 107 -10.00 3.22 5.91
N VAL A 108 -10.77 3.89 6.76
CA VAL A 108 -11.10 5.32 6.59
C VAL A 108 -9.84 6.19 6.71
N ALA A 109 -9.01 5.94 7.73
CA ALA A 109 -7.76 6.66 7.90
C ALA A 109 -6.80 6.41 6.72
N ALA A 110 -6.73 5.19 6.18
CA ALA A 110 -5.93 4.86 5.01
C ALA A 110 -6.36 5.65 3.77
N GLY A 111 -7.66 5.82 3.54
CA GLY A 111 -8.15 6.68 2.47
C GLY A 111 -7.93 8.17 2.71
N GLU A 112 -7.68 8.59 3.95
CA GLU A 112 -7.28 9.95 4.30
C GLU A 112 -5.75 10.16 4.17
N ARG A 113 -4.91 9.13 4.35
CA ARG A 113 -3.43 9.19 4.23
C ARG A 113 -2.95 9.63 2.83
N GLY A 114 -3.77 9.49 1.79
CA GLY A 114 -3.45 9.89 0.41
C GLY A 114 -4.08 11.20 -0.07
N ARG A 115 -4.86 11.89 0.78
CA ARG A 115 -5.77 12.95 0.32
C ARG A 115 -5.06 14.30 0.21
N TRP A 116 -5.03 14.86 -1.00
CA TRP A 116 -4.67 16.25 -1.23
C TRP A 116 -5.88 17.15 -0.97
N SER A 117 -5.64 18.31 -0.37
CA SER A 117 -6.67 19.31 -0.06
C SER A 117 -6.53 20.51 -0.99
N ALA A 118 -7.62 20.85 -1.68
CA ALA A 118 -7.66 22.01 -2.56
C ALA A 118 -8.06 23.27 -1.78
N SER A 119 -7.28 24.32 -1.95
CA SER A 119 -7.65 25.71 -1.69
C SER A 119 -7.98 26.37 -3.04
N GLY A 120 -9.24 26.75 -3.23
CA GLY A 120 -9.72 27.29 -4.50
C GLY A 120 -10.26 26.20 -5.44
N ASN A 121 -10.00 26.34 -6.75
CA ASN A 121 -10.68 25.56 -7.79
C ASN A 121 -9.96 24.27 -8.22
N TRP A 122 -8.87 23.90 -7.56
CA TRP A 122 -8.12 22.69 -7.90
C TRP A 122 -9.02 21.45 -7.81
N GLY A 123 -8.91 20.57 -8.78
CA GLY A 123 -9.72 19.37 -8.84
C GLY A 123 -9.22 18.36 -9.89
N PRO A 124 -9.83 17.17 -9.92
CA PRO A 124 -9.53 16.19 -10.96
C PRO A 124 -10.02 16.67 -12.33
N ASP A 125 -9.25 16.38 -13.38
CA ASP A 125 -9.58 16.62 -14.79
C ASP A 125 -9.00 15.49 -15.67
N THR A 126 -9.37 15.47 -16.94
CA THR A 126 -8.76 14.61 -17.97
C THR A 126 -8.23 15.49 -19.09
N GLU A 127 -6.92 15.46 -19.30
CA GLU A 127 -6.25 16.27 -20.32
C GLU A 127 -5.40 15.33 -21.20
N ASP A 128 -5.61 15.38 -22.52
CA ASP A 128 -5.04 14.45 -23.51
C ASP A 128 -5.26 12.95 -23.17
N GLY A 129 -6.39 12.63 -22.54
CA GLY A 129 -6.72 11.25 -22.14
C GLY A 129 -5.99 10.76 -20.88
N ARG A 130 -5.24 11.62 -20.19
CA ARG A 130 -4.61 11.33 -18.89
C ARG A 130 -5.43 11.93 -17.73
N LEU A 131 -5.65 11.13 -16.70
CA LEU A 131 -6.20 11.61 -15.42
C LEU A 131 -5.16 12.50 -14.71
N CYS A 132 -5.56 13.69 -14.33
CA CYS A 132 -4.67 14.69 -13.74
C CYS A 132 -5.39 15.60 -12.75
N TRP A 133 -4.63 16.30 -11.92
CA TRP A 133 -5.10 17.45 -11.17
C TRP A 133 -4.96 18.69 -12.03
N ALA A 134 -6.02 19.47 -12.15
CA ALA A 134 -6.00 20.77 -12.79
C ALA A 134 -6.28 21.88 -11.77
N ASP A 135 -5.64 23.04 -11.94
CA ASP A 135 -5.97 24.23 -11.13
C ASP A 135 -7.39 24.74 -11.43
N SER A 136 -7.85 24.50 -12.66
CA SER A 136 -9.13 24.95 -13.22
C SER A 136 -9.79 23.86 -14.08
N PRO A 137 -10.32 22.77 -13.48
CA PRO A 137 -10.86 21.64 -14.23
C PRO A 137 -11.93 22.04 -15.24
N GLY A 138 -11.78 21.56 -16.48
CA GLY A 138 -12.73 21.72 -17.59
C GLY A 138 -12.91 23.15 -18.12
N ARG A 139 -12.09 24.12 -17.70
CA ARG A 139 -12.18 25.53 -18.13
C ARG A 139 -10.85 26.25 -18.07
N ASP A 140 -10.80 27.49 -18.54
CA ASP A 140 -9.64 28.35 -18.34
C ASP A 140 -9.59 28.89 -16.90
N TYR A 141 -8.38 29.17 -16.41
CA TYR A 141 -8.19 29.80 -15.10
C TYR A 141 -8.65 31.25 -15.10
N ARG A 142 -8.85 31.83 -13.91
CA ARG A 142 -9.29 33.23 -13.75
C ARG A 142 -8.11 34.15 -13.52
N ASP A 143 -8.24 35.41 -13.91
CA ASP A 143 -7.34 36.48 -13.47
C ASP A 143 -7.35 36.61 -11.93
N ASN A 144 -6.21 37.00 -11.37
CA ASN A 144 -5.97 37.22 -9.94
C ASN A 144 -6.25 35.97 -9.08
N SER A 145 -6.04 34.79 -9.65
CA SER A 145 -6.16 33.53 -8.90
C SER A 145 -4.96 33.36 -7.97
N ASP A 146 -5.22 32.84 -6.77
CA ASP A 146 -4.20 32.35 -5.85
C ASP A 146 -4.76 31.09 -5.19
N THR A 147 -4.52 29.95 -5.83
CA THR A 147 -5.12 28.66 -5.48
C THR A 147 -4.02 27.64 -5.23
N SER A 148 -4.31 26.60 -4.44
CA SER A 148 -3.32 25.56 -4.19
C SER A 148 -3.94 24.19 -3.98
N LEU A 149 -3.14 23.16 -4.22
CA LEU A 149 -3.38 21.77 -3.86
C LEU A 149 -2.32 21.37 -2.83
N GLU A 150 -2.72 21.23 -1.57
CA GLU A 150 -1.82 20.88 -0.46
C GLU A 150 -1.90 19.38 -0.15
N GLY A 151 -0.74 18.73 -0.14
CA GLY A 151 -0.61 17.29 0.12
C GLY A 151 -0.64 16.95 1.61
N PRO A 152 -0.65 15.65 1.94
CA PRO A 152 -0.54 15.22 3.33
C PRO A 152 0.83 15.58 3.92
N ILE A 153 0.92 15.52 5.25
CA ILE A 153 2.22 15.54 5.93
C ILE A 153 2.88 14.18 5.69
N LEU A 154 4.01 14.21 5.00
CA LEU A 154 4.87 13.07 4.72
C LEU A 154 5.91 12.94 5.83
N ASP A 155 6.12 11.73 6.32
CA ASP A 155 7.18 11.43 7.28
C ASP A 155 8.39 10.88 6.52
N LEU A 156 9.46 11.68 6.40
CA LEU A 156 10.70 11.31 5.73
C LEU A 156 11.77 10.86 6.73
N THR A 157 11.38 10.48 7.95
CA THR A 157 12.32 9.91 8.93
C THR A 157 12.99 8.66 8.34
N GLY A 158 14.32 8.68 8.26
CA GLY A 158 15.13 7.60 7.66
C GLY A 158 15.27 7.65 6.13
N ALA A 159 14.55 8.54 5.45
CA ALA A 159 14.72 8.75 4.01
C ALA A 159 16.02 9.52 3.73
N VAL A 160 16.67 9.23 2.61
CA VAL A 160 17.89 9.86 2.09
C VAL A 160 17.72 10.09 0.59
N GLY A 161 18.09 11.25 0.08
CA GLY A 161 17.97 11.58 -1.34
C GLY A 161 16.52 11.61 -1.83
N THR A 162 15.58 12.12 -1.04
CA THR A 162 14.17 12.19 -1.45
C THR A 162 14.01 13.01 -2.73
N ARG A 163 13.23 12.48 -3.68
CA ARG A 163 12.88 13.05 -4.98
C ARG A 163 11.36 13.06 -5.15
N PHE A 164 10.81 14.17 -5.63
CA PHE A 164 9.41 14.28 -6.03
C PHE A 164 9.31 14.41 -7.53
N LYS A 165 8.76 13.37 -8.16
CA LYS A 165 8.55 13.30 -9.61
C LYS A 165 7.08 13.43 -9.93
N PHE A 166 6.76 14.07 -11.05
CA PHE A 166 5.39 14.20 -11.55
C PHE A 166 5.42 14.59 -13.02
N ASP A 167 4.37 14.27 -13.75
CA ASP A 167 4.19 14.74 -15.12
C ASP A 167 3.46 16.09 -15.08
N LEU A 168 3.97 17.06 -15.83
CA LEU A 168 3.44 18.43 -15.87
C LEU A 168 3.15 18.86 -17.31
N LYS A 169 1.96 19.40 -17.54
CA LYS A 169 1.60 20.19 -18.73
C LYS A 169 1.16 21.57 -18.27
N THR A 170 1.58 22.62 -18.97
CA THR A 170 1.16 24.00 -18.68
C THR A 170 0.64 24.69 -19.94
N ALA A 171 -0.34 25.56 -19.75
CA ALA A 171 -0.92 26.43 -20.74
C ALA A 171 -1.26 27.76 -20.05
N THR A 172 -0.20 28.46 -19.62
CA THR A 172 -0.26 29.67 -18.78
C THR A 172 0.41 30.86 -19.49
N GLU A 173 0.13 32.09 -19.08
CA GLU A 173 0.90 33.25 -19.55
C GLU A 173 2.39 33.09 -19.19
N ASN A 174 3.28 33.47 -20.10
CA ASN A 174 4.71 33.35 -19.86
C ASN A 174 5.22 34.44 -18.90
N GLY A 175 5.34 34.11 -17.63
CA GLY A 175 6.03 34.89 -16.61
C GLY A 175 5.12 35.30 -15.44
N PRO A 176 4.04 36.06 -15.68
CA PRO A 176 3.13 36.52 -14.63
C PRO A 176 2.36 35.37 -13.97
N ASP A 177 1.81 34.48 -14.81
CA ASP A 177 1.07 33.31 -14.36
C ASP A 177 2.01 32.14 -14.10
N LYS A 178 1.91 31.56 -12.91
CA LYS A 178 2.90 30.59 -12.45
C LYS A 178 2.31 29.50 -11.57
N LEU A 179 2.80 28.30 -11.82
CA LEU A 179 2.80 27.21 -10.85
C LEU A 179 4.07 27.30 -10.02
N THR A 180 3.94 27.29 -8.70
CA THR A 180 5.04 27.08 -7.76
C THR A 180 4.83 25.77 -7.00
N ILE A 181 5.88 24.96 -6.93
CA ILE A 181 5.94 23.77 -6.07
C ILE A 181 6.65 24.18 -4.79
N GLU A 182 6.00 23.99 -3.65
CA GLU A 182 6.49 24.44 -2.35
C GLU A 182 6.50 23.29 -1.33
N ALA A 183 7.44 23.33 -0.39
CA ALA A 183 7.51 22.42 0.74
C ALA A 183 7.64 23.18 2.06
N ARG A 184 7.08 22.62 3.14
CA ARG A 184 7.29 23.13 4.51
C ARG A 184 7.51 21.99 5.52
N PRO A 185 8.38 22.16 6.53
CA PRO A 185 8.31 21.34 7.73
C PRO A 185 7.09 21.72 8.58
N PRO A 186 6.66 20.89 9.56
CA PRO A 186 5.41 21.09 10.33
C PRO A 186 5.25 22.48 10.96
N ASP A 187 6.34 23.07 11.46
CA ASP A 187 6.35 24.37 12.14
C ASP A 187 7.05 25.47 11.32
N GLY A 188 7.27 25.25 10.02
CA GLY A 188 8.01 26.17 9.14
C GLY A 188 7.16 26.93 8.13
N ALA A 189 7.80 27.90 7.48
CA ALA A 189 7.22 28.60 6.33
C ALA A 189 7.36 27.75 5.05
N TRP A 190 6.47 27.99 4.08
CA TRP A 190 6.56 27.41 2.74
C TRP A 190 7.81 27.90 2.02
N LYS A 191 8.57 26.95 1.46
CA LYS A 191 9.77 27.18 0.65
C LYS A 191 9.51 26.73 -0.78
N GLU A 192 9.77 27.61 -1.75
CA GLU A 192 9.67 27.29 -3.17
C GLU A 192 10.80 26.34 -3.60
N LEU A 193 10.43 25.25 -4.27
CA LEU A 193 11.33 24.25 -4.84
C LEU A 193 11.48 24.42 -6.35
N ALA A 194 10.38 24.75 -7.02
CA ALA A 194 10.35 24.95 -8.46
C ALA A 194 9.24 25.92 -8.86
N ARG A 195 9.40 26.52 -10.04
CA ARG A 195 8.44 27.44 -10.65
C ARG A 195 8.34 27.19 -12.14
N PHE A 196 7.11 27.19 -12.64
CA PHE A 196 6.79 26.97 -14.04
C PHE A 196 5.85 28.06 -14.55
N THR A 197 6.11 28.55 -15.76
CA THR A 197 5.33 29.58 -16.46
C THR A 197 5.27 29.25 -17.95
N GLY A 198 4.36 29.88 -18.69
CA GLY A 198 4.23 29.67 -20.12
C GLY A 198 3.57 28.33 -20.48
N SER A 199 3.64 27.97 -21.76
CA SER A 199 3.03 26.75 -22.28
C SER A 199 4.08 25.67 -22.54
N SER A 200 3.81 24.46 -22.05
CA SER A 200 4.65 23.27 -22.24
C SER A 200 3.77 22.02 -22.42
N PRO A 201 4.13 21.08 -23.31
CA PRO A 201 3.50 19.76 -23.34
C PRO A 201 3.80 18.99 -22.04
N TRP A 202 3.19 17.80 -21.91
CA TRP A 202 3.50 16.86 -20.84
C TRP A 202 5.00 16.57 -20.78
N THR A 203 5.61 16.87 -19.64
CA THR A 203 7.02 16.63 -19.35
C THR A 203 7.17 16.11 -17.93
N GLU A 204 8.02 15.09 -17.74
CA GLU A 204 8.36 14.59 -16.41
C GLU A 204 9.23 15.64 -15.70
N GLN A 205 8.80 16.03 -14.51
CA GLN A 205 9.54 16.86 -13.57
C GLN A 205 10.14 15.97 -12.49
N ASP A 206 11.32 16.34 -11.98
CA ASP A 206 12.03 15.60 -10.93
C ASP A 206 12.72 16.58 -9.97
N LEU A 207 12.08 16.81 -8.82
CA LEU A 207 12.48 17.81 -7.83
C LEU A 207 13.22 17.16 -6.66
N ASP A 208 14.29 17.82 -6.21
CA ASP A 208 15.04 17.42 -5.02
C ASP A 208 14.31 17.84 -3.74
N LEU A 209 14.05 16.89 -2.86
CA LEU A 209 13.49 17.07 -1.53
C LEU A 209 14.46 16.62 -0.44
N SER A 210 15.69 16.24 -0.77
CA SER A 210 16.67 15.73 0.20
C SER A 210 16.97 16.69 1.35
N ALA A 211 16.75 18.00 1.15
CA ALA A 211 16.83 18.99 2.22
C ALA A 211 15.80 18.78 3.36
N PHE A 212 14.78 17.95 3.15
CA PHE A 212 13.75 17.60 4.13
C PHE A 212 13.85 16.14 4.61
N ASP A 213 14.91 15.42 4.24
CA ASP A 213 15.19 14.08 4.73
C ASP A 213 15.33 14.05 6.26
N GLY A 214 14.92 12.95 6.88
CA GLY A 214 15.01 12.77 8.33
C GLY A 214 13.96 13.52 9.15
N GLN A 215 12.99 14.18 8.50
CA GLN A 215 11.94 14.92 9.18
C GLN A 215 10.59 14.81 8.46
N LYS A 216 9.53 15.34 9.08
CA LYS A 216 8.24 15.48 8.43
C LYS A 216 8.25 16.67 7.47
N VAL A 217 7.54 16.55 6.35
CA VAL A 217 7.39 17.62 5.35
C VAL A 217 5.98 17.60 4.75
N GLN A 218 5.46 18.76 4.38
CA GLN A 218 4.25 18.88 3.59
C GLN A 218 4.58 19.54 2.26
N LEU A 219 3.99 19.04 1.17
CA LEU A 219 4.11 19.60 -0.17
C LEU A 219 2.84 20.37 -0.54
N ARG A 220 2.97 21.42 -1.35
CA ARG A 220 1.84 22.00 -2.07
C ARG A 220 2.22 22.43 -3.47
N LEU A 221 1.22 22.41 -4.33
CA LEU A 221 1.24 23.00 -5.66
C LEU A 221 0.41 24.27 -5.58
N ARG A 222 0.97 25.42 -5.91
CA ARG A 222 0.27 26.70 -5.85
C ARG A 222 0.25 27.34 -7.23
N PHE A 223 -0.92 27.68 -7.72
CA PHE A 223 -1.11 28.41 -8.96
C PHE A 223 -1.52 29.84 -8.65
N ALA A 224 -0.80 30.80 -9.22
CA ALA A 224 -1.09 32.21 -9.10
C ALA A 224 -1.12 32.86 -10.49
N SER A 225 -2.13 33.69 -10.74
CA SER A 225 -2.26 34.46 -11.99
C SER A 225 -2.34 35.96 -11.73
N ASP A 226 -1.98 36.74 -12.76
CA ASP A 226 -2.04 38.19 -12.74
C ASP A 226 -3.42 38.72 -13.17
N ARG A 227 -3.55 40.01 -13.48
CA ARG A 227 -4.83 40.66 -13.79
C ARG A 227 -5.35 40.42 -15.22
N SER A 228 -4.64 39.69 -16.06
CA SER A 228 -5.01 39.49 -17.47
C SER A 228 -4.39 38.22 -18.07
N VAL A 229 -4.89 37.82 -19.25
CA VAL A 229 -4.38 36.68 -20.03
C VAL A 229 -4.61 35.35 -19.32
N THR A 230 -5.68 34.65 -19.70
CA THR A 230 -6.02 33.34 -19.16
C THR A 230 -5.75 32.24 -20.18
N GLY A 231 -5.59 31.02 -19.71
CA GLY A 231 -5.45 29.82 -20.53
C GLY A 231 -5.96 28.59 -19.81
N ARG A 232 -5.66 27.41 -20.38
CA ARG A 232 -6.09 26.12 -19.81
C ARG A 232 -5.46 25.80 -18.45
N GLY A 233 -4.36 26.48 -18.10
CA GLY A 233 -3.77 26.42 -16.77
C GLY A 233 -2.74 25.32 -16.62
N VAL A 234 -2.77 24.65 -15.48
CA VAL A 234 -1.77 23.69 -15.02
C VAL A 234 -2.40 22.33 -14.88
N PHE A 235 -1.73 21.30 -15.39
CA PHE A 235 -2.14 19.90 -15.25
C PHE A 235 -1.00 19.08 -14.66
N VAL A 236 -1.27 18.36 -13.57
CA VAL A 236 -0.29 17.51 -12.89
C VAL A 236 -0.79 16.08 -12.80
N ALA A 237 0.01 15.14 -13.32
CA ALA A 237 -0.30 13.72 -13.33
C ALA A 237 0.81 12.90 -12.66
N GLU A 238 0.42 11.72 -12.18
CA GLU A 238 1.34 10.69 -11.63
C GLU A 238 2.38 11.22 -10.60
N PRO A 239 1.97 12.07 -9.62
CA PRO A 239 2.89 12.55 -8.61
C PRO A 239 3.39 11.39 -7.75
N ARG A 240 4.71 11.26 -7.62
CA ARG A 240 5.38 10.18 -6.92
C ARG A 240 6.58 10.71 -6.16
N LEU A 241 6.75 10.21 -4.95
CA LEU A 241 7.85 10.56 -4.08
C LEU A 241 8.69 9.31 -3.90
N SER A 242 9.97 9.41 -4.23
CA SER A 242 10.94 8.33 -4.09
C SER A 242 12.11 8.77 -3.25
N ALA A 243 12.61 7.93 -2.36
CA ALA A 243 13.84 8.20 -1.62
C ALA A 243 14.64 6.92 -1.48
N GLN A 244 15.90 7.03 -1.08
CA GLN A 244 16.61 5.92 -0.50
C GLN A 244 16.19 5.80 0.96
N LEU A 245 15.44 4.75 1.31
CA LEU A 245 15.35 4.30 2.69
C LEU A 245 16.33 3.17 2.83
N ASP A 246 17.21 3.24 3.83
CA ASP A 246 18.16 2.16 4.14
C ASP A 246 19.05 1.77 2.93
N GLY A 247 19.33 2.72 2.03
CA GLY A 247 20.17 2.54 0.84
C GLY A 247 19.48 1.94 -0.40
N SER A 248 18.17 1.69 -0.36
CA SER A 248 17.38 1.19 -1.50
C SER A 248 16.42 2.26 -2.04
N PRO A 249 16.33 2.49 -3.36
CA PRO A 249 15.33 3.39 -3.92
C PRO A 249 13.93 2.83 -3.69
N LYS A 250 13.11 3.59 -2.97
CA LYS A 250 11.75 3.24 -2.58
C LYS A 250 10.81 4.36 -2.98
N THR A 251 9.70 4.03 -3.62
CA THR A 251 8.57 4.96 -3.75
C THR A 251 7.91 5.09 -2.38
N LEU A 252 8.13 6.22 -1.71
CA LEU A 252 7.54 6.52 -0.40
C LEU A 252 6.04 6.80 -0.52
N TRP A 253 5.65 7.37 -1.65
CA TRP A 253 4.27 7.71 -1.92
C TRP A 253 4.06 7.81 -3.43
N SER A 254 2.87 7.40 -3.89
CA SER A 254 2.40 7.68 -5.25
C SER A 254 0.95 8.12 -5.17
N GLY A 255 0.67 9.31 -5.70
CA GLY A 255 -0.68 9.80 -5.91
C GLY A 255 -1.10 9.66 -7.35
N GLN A 256 -2.40 9.56 -7.56
CA GLN A 256 -3.04 9.97 -8.80
C GLN A 256 -4.05 11.05 -8.45
N ALA A 257 -4.45 11.87 -9.43
CA ALA A 257 -5.73 12.55 -9.30
C ALA A 257 -6.77 11.49 -9.02
N GLU A 258 -7.52 11.68 -7.94
CA GLU A 258 -8.67 10.84 -7.63
C GLU A 258 -9.56 10.88 -8.87
N GLY A 259 -9.46 9.83 -9.70
CA GLY A 259 -10.34 9.69 -10.84
C GLY A 259 -11.78 9.64 -10.36
N PRO A 260 -12.76 9.84 -11.25
CA PRO A 260 -14.18 9.90 -10.89
C PRO A 260 -14.73 8.65 -10.17
N ASP A 261 -13.99 7.55 -10.06
CA ASP A 261 -14.49 6.24 -9.60
C ASP A 261 -14.06 5.79 -8.19
N PHE A 262 -13.15 6.50 -7.49
CA PHE A 262 -12.81 6.13 -6.10
C PHE A 262 -13.36 7.12 -5.08
N SER A 263 -14.60 6.85 -4.64
CA SER A 263 -15.19 7.47 -3.46
C SER A 263 -15.06 6.51 -2.29
N LEU A 264 -14.40 6.93 -1.21
CA LEU A 264 -14.37 6.16 0.05
C LEU A 264 -15.79 5.80 0.52
N ARG A 265 -16.73 6.73 0.30
CA ARG A 265 -18.16 6.50 0.53
C ARG A 265 -18.75 5.48 -0.45
N GLY A 266 -18.45 5.60 -1.75
CA GLY A 266 -18.89 4.63 -2.75
C GLY A 266 -18.32 3.22 -2.52
N LEU A 267 -17.09 3.12 -2.02
CA LEU A 267 -16.47 1.86 -1.61
C LEU A 267 -17.21 1.24 -0.43
N LEU A 268 -17.48 2.02 0.62
CA LEU A 268 -18.26 1.53 1.76
C LEU A 268 -19.69 1.14 1.35
N GLU A 269 -20.32 1.89 0.45
CA GLU A 269 -21.64 1.57 -0.12
C GLU A 269 -21.62 0.31 -1.01
N SER A 270 -20.46 -0.07 -1.56
CA SER A 270 -20.30 -1.29 -2.37
C SER A 270 -20.12 -2.58 -1.55
N LEU A 271 -19.95 -2.46 -0.23
CA LEU A 271 -19.83 -3.62 0.66
C LEU A 271 -21.19 -4.36 0.76
N PRO A 272 -21.16 -5.69 0.95
CA PRO A 272 -22.38 -6.45 1.12
C PRO A 272 -23.14 -6.01 2.38
N GLN A 273 -24.47 -6.13 2.37
CA GLN A 273 -25.32 -5.72 3.49
C GLN A 273 -25.26 -6.74 4.63
N GLY A 274 -25.29 -6.24 5.87
CA GLY A 274 -25.25 -7.09 7.07
C GLY A 274 -23.84 -7.45 7.55
N PRO A 275 -23.71 -8.41 8.49
CA PRO A 275 -22.48 -8.61 9.26
C PRO A 275 -21.28 -9.12 8.44
N GLU A 276 -21.53 -9.68 7.26
CA GLU A 276 -20.50 -10.11 6.30
C GLU A 276 -19.63 -8.96 5.76
N ALA A 277 -20.12 -7.71 5.85
CA ALA A 277 -19.32 -6.51 5.55
C ALA A 277 -18.00 -6.46 6.32
N LEU A 278 -17.94 -7.05 7.53
CA LEU A 278 -16.70 -7.11 8.30
C LEU A 278 -15.61 -7.92 7.58
N THR A 279 -15.94 -9.09 7.05
CA THR A 279 -14.97 -9.94 6.32
C THR A 279 -14.43 -9.23 5.09
N HIS A 280 -15.29 -8.48 4.40
CA HIS A 280 -14.90 -7.69 3.22
C HIS A 280 -14.04 -6.46 3.61
N LEU A 281 -14.38 -5.76 4.69
CA LEU A 281 -13.54 -4.69 5.26
C LEU A 281 -12.16 -5.19 5.69
N GLU A 282 -12.10 -6.37 6.28
CA GLU A 282 -10.84 -6.99 6.69
C GLU A 282 -9.98 -7.40 5.50
N LEU A 283 -10.58 -7.94 4.44
CA LEU A 283 -9.87 -8.19 3.19
C LEU A 283 -9.29 -6.89 2.62
N LEU A 284 -10.12 -5.85 2.52
CA LEU A 284 -9.69 -4.55 2.02
C LEU A 284 -8.55 -3.96 2.87
N SER A 285 -8.65 -4.04 4.20
CA SER A 285 -7.60 -3.61 5.13
C SER A 285 -6.31 -4.40 4.93
N GLN A 286 -6.39 -5.72 4.80
CA GLN A 286 -5.21 -6.57 4.58
C GLN A 286 -4.50 -6.28 3.24
N ILE A 287 -5.28 -6.02 2.18
CA ILE A 287 -4.74 -5.62 0.88
C ILE A 287 -4.11 -4.23 1.01
N GLU A 288 -4.77 -3.28 1.67
CA GLU A 288 -4.27 -1.93 1.87
C GLU A 288 -2.96 -1.92 2.66
N GLU A 289 -2.84 -2.68 3.75
CA GLU A 289 -1.60 -2.80 4.52
C GLU A 289 -0.43 -3.32 3.67
N ARG A 290 -0.73 -4.13 2.66
CA ARG A 290 0.29 -4.70 1.77
C ARG A 290 0.69 -3.77 0.64
N VAL A 291 -0.23 -2.94 0.16
CA VAL A 291 -0.04 -2.07 -1.02
C VAL A 291 0.23 -0.60 -0.62
N GLY A 292 -0.14 -0.20 0.59
CA GLY A 292 0.05 1.15 1.14
C GLY A 292 -0.83 2.22 0.49
N ASN A 293 -1.87 1.83 -0.24
CA ASN A 293 -2.76 2.75 -0.94
C ASN A 293 -4.19 2.19 -1.04
N LEU A 294 -5.17 2.88 -0.45
CA LEU A 294 -6.55 2.41 -0.38
C LEU A 294 -7.24 2.32 -1.76
N ALA A 295 -6.96 3.23 -2.68
CA ALA A 295 -7.55 3.19 -4.01
C ALA A 295 -7.07 1.96 -4.79
N GLN A 296 -5.77 1.66 -4.72
CA GLN A 296 -5.22 0.43 -5.30
C GLN A 296 -5.77 -0.82 -4.60
N ALA A 297 -5.91 -0.78 -3.28
CA ALA A 297 -6.48 -1.87 -2.51
C ALA A 297 -7.95 -2.13 -2.89
N ALA A 298 -8.72 -1.09 -3.18
CA ALA A 298 -10.11 -1.20 -3.60
C ALA A 298 -10.28 -1.90 -4.96
N ASP A 299 -9.37 -1.67 -5.91
CA ASP A 299 -9.41 -2.36 -7.20
C ASP A 299 -9.07 -3.84 -7.06
N LEU A 300 -8.05 -4.16 -6.27
CA LEU A 300 -7.68 -5.55 -5.98
C LEU A 300 -8.75 -6.26 -5.14
N TYR A 301 -9.39 -5.52 -4.24
CA TYR A 301 -10.54 -6.01 -3.49
C TYR A 301 -11.68 -6.40 -4.43
N LYS A 302 -12.05 -5.58 -5.42
CA LYS A 302 -13.10 -5.93 -6.41
C LYS A 302 -12.78 -7.21 -7.17
N VAL A 303 -11.50 -7.47 -7.41
CA VAL A 303 -11.01 -8.67 -8.10
C VAL A 303 -11.07 -9.90 -7.20
N LEU A 304 -10.74 -9.78 -5.92
CA LEU A 304 -10.69 -10.90 -4.97
C LEU A 304 -12.03 -11.19 -4.29
N SER A 305 -12.85 -10.17 -4.06
CA SER A 305 -14.10 -10.30 -3.29
C SER A 305 -15.08 -11.35 -3.83
N PRO A 306 -15.19 -11.63 -5.14
CA PRO A 306 -16.07 -12.70 -5.65
C PRO A 306 -15.64 -14.11 -5.20
N SER A 307 -14.35 -14.31 -4.93
CA SER A 307 -13.79 -15.60 -4.51
C SER A 307 -13.72 -15.73 -2.98
N LEU A 308 -14.18 -14.73 -2.24
CA LEU A 308 -14.17 -14.74 -0.78
C LEU A 308 -15.07 -15.87 -0.24
N GLY A 309 -14.51 -16.68 0.66
CA GLY A 309 -15.18 -17.86 1.21
C GLY A 309 -14.93 -19.16 0.44
N GLN A 310 -14.25 -19.12 -0.70
CA GLN A 310 -13.76 -20.34 -1.35
C GLN A 310 -12.59 -20.96 -0.53
N PRO A 311 -12.45 -22.30 -0.49
CA PRO A 311 -11.39 -22.97 0.30
C PRO A 311 -9.97 -22.57 -0.09
N ASP A 312 -9.76 -22.16 -1.34
CA ASP A 312 -8.50 -21.73 -1.93
C ASP A 312 -8.30 -20.21 -1.90
N PHE A 313 -9.21 -19.45 -1.29
CA PHE A 313 -9.19 -17.99 -1.28
C PHE A 313 -7.87 -17.42 -0.75
N SER A 314 -7.28 -18.03 0.28
CA SER A 314 -5.97 -17.59 0.78
C SER A 314 -4.87 -17.72 -0.28
N ALA A 315 -4.89 -18.79 -1.08
CA ALA A 315 -3.93 -18.98 -2.16
C ALA A 315 -4.15 -17.96 -3.28
N ARG A 316 -5.42 -17.72 -3.65
CA ARG A 316 -5.80 -16.69 -4.62
C ARG A 316 -5.32 -15.30 -4.20
N ARG A 317 -5.57 -14.91 -2.95
CA ARG A 317 -5.12 -13.61 -2.41
C ARG A 317 -3.60 -13.45 -2.48
N GLU A 318 -2.84 -14.42 -2.00
CA GLU A 318 -1.37 -14.33 -2.03
C GLU A 318 -0.81 -14.32 -3.45
N ALA A 319 -1.43 -15.07 -4.37
CA ALA A 319 -1.04 -15.06 -5.78
C ALA A 319 -1.26 -13.68 -6.42
N LEU A 320 -2.44 -13.07 -6.26
CA LEU A 320 -2.71 -11.74 -6.81
C LEU A 320 -1.76 -10.69 -6.23
N LEU A 321 -1.57 -10.68 -4.90
CA LEU A 321 -0.67 -9.73 -4.25
C LEU A 321 0.78 -9.91 -4.72
N GLY A 322 1.22 -11.15 -4.93
CA GLY A 322 2.53 -11.45 -5.52
C GLY A 322 2.67 -10.93 -6.94
N LEU A 323 1.63 -11.03 -7.77
CA LEU A 323 1.62 -10.46 -9.12
C LEU A 323 1.68 -8.93 -9.10
N VAL A 324 0.90 -8.29 -8.23
CA VAL A 324 0.89 -6.81 -8.09
C VAL A 324 2.26 -6.30 -7.68
N GLN A 325 2.92 -6.97 -6.72
CA GLN A 325 4.27 -6.62 -6.29
C GLN A 325 5.30 -6.77 -7.41
N ARG A 326 5.11 -7.72 -8.33
CA ARG A 326 6.09 -8.07 -9.35
C ARG A 326 5.91 -7.32 -10.68
N PHE A 327 4.68 -7.17 -11.14
CA PHE A 327 4.35 -6.66 -12.48
C PHE A 327 3.56 -5.35 -12.44
N GLY A 328 3.28 -4.84 -11.24
CA GLY A 328 2.40 -3.70 -11.06
C GLY A 328 0.92 -4.07 -11.24
N ARG A 329 0.05 -3.20 -10.69
CA ARG A 329 -1.40 -3.42 -10.60
C ARG A 329 -2.05 -3.73 -11.95
N GLN A 330 -1.77 -2.93 -12.98
CA GLN A 330 -2.46 -3.08 -14.28
C GLN A 330 -2.21 -4.45 -14.91
N GLN A 331 -0.96 -4.92 -14.86
CA GLN A 331 -0.60 -6.19 -15.45
C GLN A 331 -1.12 -7.36 -14.59
N ALA A 332 -1.05 -7.25 -13.26
CA ALA A 332 -1.62 -8.24 -12.35
C ALA A 332 -3.14 -8.42 -12.55
N VAL A 333 -3.89 -7.31 -12.65
CA VAL A 333 -5.34 -7.34 -12.89
C VAL A 333 -5.67 -7.89 -14.28
N ALA A 334 -4.86 -7.58 -15.30
CA ALA A 334 -5.06 -8.13 -16.65
C ALA A 334 -4.76 -9.64 -16.74
N THR A 335 -3.81 -10.15 -15.94
CA THR A 335 -3.46 -11.57 -15.89
C THR A 335 -4.40 -12.38 -14.99
N TRP A 336 -5.04 -11.74 -14.00
CA TRP A 336 -5.86 -12.41 -13.00
C TRP A 336 -6.98 -13.30 -13.58
N PRO A 337 -7.76 -12.90 -14.60
CA PRO A 337 -8.81 -13.75 -15.16
C PRO A 337 -8.33 -15.10 -15.70
N VAL A 338 -7.05 -15.20 -16.09
CA VAL A 338 -6.44 -16.45 -16.56
C VAL A 338 -6.09 -17.37 -15.38
N LEU A 339 -5.79 -16.79 -14.22
CA LEU A 339 -5.39 -17.50 -13.01
C LEU A 339 -6.55 -17.78 -12.04
N ASP A 340 -7.66 -17.08 -12.20
CA ASP A 340 -8.86 -17.17 -11.36
C ASP A 340 -9.84 -18.25 -11.87
N HIS A 341 -9.32 -19.44 -12.21
CA HIS A 341 -10.13 -20.57 -12.68
C HIS A 341 -10.25 -21.67 -11.60
N PRO A 342 -11.40 -22.32 -11.38
CA PRO A 342 -11.55 -23.38 -10.38
C PRO A 342 -10.59 -24.56 -10.58
N ASP A 343 -10.38 -24.96 -11.84
CA ASP A 343 -9.53 -26.11 -12.19
C ASP A 343 -8.05 -25.88 -11.90
N VAL A 344 -7.63 -24.61 -11.81
CA VAL A 344 -6.25 -24.24 -11.48
C VAL A 344 -5.88 -24.61 -10.04
N TYR A 345 -6.87 -24.71 -9.14
CA TYR A 345 -6.67 -24.98 -7.71
C TYR A 345 -7.15 -26.38 -7.29
N THR A 346 -7.84 -27.11 -8.17
CA THR A 346 -8.36 -28.46 -7.91
C THR A 346 -7.65 -29.57 -8.69
N ASP A 347 -6.93 -29.26 -9.77
CA ASP A 347 -6.08 -30.20 -10.52
C ASP A 347 -4.64 -30.22 -9.96
N PRO A 348 -4.10 -31.39 -9.54
CA PRO A 348 -2.70 -31.54 -9.14
C PRO A 348 -1.66 -31.01 -10.16
N GLY A 349 -1.95 -31.07 -11.47
CA GLY A 349 -1.07 -30.59 -12.54
C GLY A 349 -1.06 -29.06 -12.65
N ALA A 350 -2.22 -28.41 -12.54
CA ALA A 350 -2.32 -26.95 -12.52
C ALA A 350 -1.80 -26.34 -11.22
N ASN A 351 -1.93 -27.06 -10.09
CA ASN A 351 -1.30 -26.72 -8.81
C ASN A 351 0.23 -26.67 -8.91
N GLN A 352 0.86 -27.54 -9.72
CA GLN A 352 2.31 -27.49 -9.98
C GLN A 352 2.71 -26.24 -10.78
N ALA A 353 1.89 -25.81 -11.75
CA ALA A 353 2.13 -24.57 -12.50
C ALA A 353 1.95 -23.30 -11.64
N VAL A 354 0.95 -23.26 -10.75
CA VAL A 354 0.77 -22.18 -9.76
C VAL A 354 1.85 -22.20 -8.69
N THR A 355 2.29 -23.37 -8.26
CA THR A 355 3.44 -23.52 -7.36
C THR A 355 4.74 -23.06 -8.04
N ALA A 356 4.91 -23.34 -9.33
CA ALA A 356 5.98 -22.78 -10.15
C ALA A 356 5.86 -21.25 -10.25
N ILE A 357 4.66 -20.67 -10.46
CA ILE A 357 4.42 -19.21 -10.41
C ILE A 357 4.85 -18.59 -9.06
N LEU A 358 4.48 -19.24 -7.94
CA LEU A 358 4.87 -18.83 -6.59
C LEU A 358 6.37 -19.04 -6.30
N GLN A 359 7.03 -19.97 -7.00
CA GLN A 359 8.48 -20.21 -6.94
C GLN A 359 9.25 -19.23 -7.81
N SER A 360 8.76 -18.89 -9.00
CA SER A 360 9.33 -17.89 -9.89
C SER A 360 9.31 -16.50 -9.25
N ALA A 361 8.30 -16.19 -8.43
CA ALA A 361 8.27 -14.96 -7.60
C ALA A 361 9.43 -14.88 -6.59
N ARG A 362 10.08 -16.01 -6.24
CA ARG A 362 11.25 -16.05 -5.34
C ARG A 362 12.56 -15.66 -6.04
N GLN A 363 12.64 -15.76 -7.37
CA GLN A 363 13.81 -15.31 -8.14
C GLN A 363 13.98 -13.78 -8.15
N ALA A 364 12.92 -12.99 -7.94
CA ALA A 364 12.98 -11.53 -7.77
C ALA A 364 13.59 -11.11 -6.41
N GLY A 365 14.03 -12.08 -5.61
CA GLY A 365 14.72 -11.89 -4.35
C GLY A 365 16.23 -11.79 -4.46
N TRP A 366 16.84 -11.81 -5.65
CA TRP A 366 18.28 -11.65 -5.83
C TRP A 366 18.62 -10.81 -7.07
N SER A 367 19.66 -9.98 -6.95
CA SER A 367 20.32 -9.27 -8.03
C SER A 367 21.72 -9.84 -8.25
N THR A 368 22.10 -10.03 -9.51
CA THR A 368 23.42 -10.52 -9.90
C THR A 368 24.29 -9.39 -10.43
N GLU A 369 25.57 -9.44 -10.10
CA GLU A 369 26.63 -8.63 -10.69
C GLU A 369 27.61 -9.56 -11.39
N GLY A 370 28.10 -9.19 -12.58
CA GLY A 370 29.02 -10.04 -13.34
C GLY A 370 28.33 -11.28 -13.93
N THR A 371 29.00 -12.43 -13.84
CA THR A 371 28.57 -13.68 -14.48
C THR A 371 27.60 -14.52 -13.66
N TRP A 372 27.23 -14.08 -12.46
CA TRP A 372 26.32 -14.84 -11.59
C TRP A 372 24.99 -15.11 -12.30
N GLY A 373 24.54 -16.35 -12.23
CA GLY A 373 23.35 -16.81 -12.92
C GLY A 373 22.94 -18.20 -12.47
N LEU A 374 22.02 -18.81 -13.22
CA LEU A 374 21.47 -20.11 -12.89
C LEU A 374 22.22 -21.22 -13.62
N GLU A 375 22.47 -22.30 -12.91
CA GLU A 375 23.07 -23.53 -13.43
C GLU A 375 22.27 -24.74 -12.95
N THR A 376 22.22 -25.80 -13.74
CA THR A 376 21.62 -27.07 -13.32
C THR A 376 22.69 -27.97 -12.68
N ALA A 377 22.57 -28.27 -11.38
CA ALA A 377 23.49 -29.12 -10.63
C ALA A 377 22.76 -30.19 -9.79
N ALA A 378 23.20 -31.45 -9.88
CA ALA A 378 22.69 -32.53 -9.04
C ALA A 378 23.23 -32.44 -7.59
N PRO A 379 22.44 -32.82 -6.57
CA PRO A 379 21.08 -33.37 -6.62
C PRO A 379 19.96 -32.30 -6.58
N PHE A 380 20.28 -31.01 -6.64
CA PHE A 380 19.35 -29.94 -6.27
C PHE A 380 18.59 -29.27 -7.45
N GLY A 381 18.91 -29.60 -8.70
CA GLY A 381 18.26 -28.99 -9.87
C GLY A 381 18.88 -27.63 -10.21
N GLN A 382 18.06 -26.59 -10.40
CA GLN A 382 18.59 -25.24 -10.60
C GLN A 382 19.20 -24.69 -9.31
N VAL A 383 20.42 -24.17 -9.43
CA VAL A 383 21.20 -23.54 -8.36
C VAL A 383 21.73 -22.20 -8.84
N TRP A 384 22.09 -21.31 -7.92
CA TRP A 384 22.88 -20.14 -8.28
C TRP A 384 24.33 -20.55 -8.46
N SER A 385 24.97 -20.03 -9.49
CA SER A 385 26.38 -20.22 -9.83
C SER A 385 26.99 -18.86 -10.15
N ASP A 386 28.21 -18.61 -9.67
CA ASP A 386 28.96 -17.39 -10.05
C ASP A 386 29.44 -17.47 -11.51
N SER A 387 29.66 -18.69 -12.03
CA SER A 387 30.09 -18.97 -13.40
C SER A 387 29.29 -20.11 -14.02
N PRO A 388 28.00 -19.92 -14.32
CA PRO A 388 27.15 -20.98 -14.85
C PRO A 388 27.71 -21.54 -16.17
N GLY A 389 27.94 -22.85 -16.19
CA GLY A 389 28.40 -23.58 -17.39
C GLY A 389 29.90 -23.43 -17.71
N GLY A 390 30.71 -22.89 -16.80
CA GLY A 390 32.15 -22.73 -17.00
C GLY A 390 32.90 -22.34 -15.73
N GLN A 391 34.17 -21.95 -15.90
CA GLN A 391 34.98 -21.45 -14.80
C GLN A 391 34.83 -19.92 -14.66
N TYR A 392 35.01 -19.38 -13.45
CA TYR A 392 35.08 -17.93 -13.25
C TYR A 392 36.30 -17.32 -13.96
N ALA A 393 36.23 -16.03 -14.27
CA ALA A 393 37.35 -15.31 -14.87
C ALA A 393 38.34 -14.78 -13.80
N ASN A 394 39.54 -14.40 -14.23
CA ASN A 394 40.50 -13.68 -13.39
C ASN A 394 40.00 -12.26 -13.09
N SER A 395 40.45 -11.71 -11.96
CA SER A 395 40.29 -10.32 -11.52
C SER A 395 38.83 -9.89 -11.41
N GLN A 396 37.99 -10.79 -10.89
CA GLN A 396 36.57 -10.58 -10.68
C GLN A 396 36.31 -10.07 -9.26
N ASN A 397 35.29 -9.22 -9.14
CA ASN A 397 34.65 -8.87 -7.87
C ASN A 397 33.15 -8.76 -8.13
N THR A 398 32.47 -9.89 -8.04
CA THR A 398 31.10 -10.09 -8.52
C THR A 398 30.24 -10.65 -7.41
N SER A 399 28.93 -10.41 -7.43
CA SER A 399 28.06 -10.81 -6.33
C SER A 399 26.68 -11.29 -6.74
N LEU A 400 26.13 -12.17 -5.92
CA LEU A 400 24.70 -12.45 -5.84
C LEU A 400 24.18 -11.83 -4.54
N THR A 401 23.35 -10.80 -4.68
CA THR A 401 22.86 -9.98 -3.56
C THR A 401 21.36 -10.10 -3.41
N SER A 402 20.86 -10.38 -2.20
CA SER A 402 19.43 -10.54 -1.98
C SER A 402 18.71 -9.21 -2.12
N ARG A 403 17.41 -9.26 -2.43
CA ARG A 403 16.51 -8.17 -2.11
C ARG A 403 16.54 -7.94 -0.61
N GLU A 404 16.10 -6.77 -0.24
CA GLU A 404 15.92 -6.41 1.14
C GLU A 404 14.78 -7.20 1.79
N PHE A 405 14.99 -7.64 3.03
CA PHE A 405 13.99 -8.32 3.84
C PHE A 405 14.05 -7.84 5.29
N SER A 406 12.89 -7.81 5.95
CA SER A 406 12.74 -7.24 7.29
C SER A 406 12.83 -8.30 8.37
N LEU A 407 13.64 -8.02 9.39
CA LEU A 407 13.69 -8.71 10.68
C LEU A 407 13.04 -7.88 11.79
N VAL A 408 12.30 -6.82 11.44
CA VAL A 408 11.59 -5.97 12.40
C VAL A 408 10.55 -6.78 13.16
N GLY A 409 10.62 -6.73 14.49
CA GLY A 409 9.76 -7.52 15.37
C GLY A 409 10.14 -9.00 15.43
N LEU A 410 11.22 -9.42 14.77
CA LEU A 410 11.77 -10.77 14.81
C LEU A 410 13.06 -10.82 15.63
N LYS A 411 13.37 -12.00 16.18
CA LYS A 411 14.56 -12.29 16.99
C LYS A 411 15.21 -13.62 16.57
N HIS A 412 16.45 -13.84 16.96
CA HIS A 412 17.20 -15.08 16.69
C HIS A 412 17.27 -15.42 15.19
N ALA A 413 17.48 -14.40 14.35
CA ALA A 413 17.60 -14.59 12.92
C ALA A 413 18.83 -15.43 12.55
N ARG A 414 18.69 -16.27 11.52
CA ARG A 414 19.76 -17.12 10.98
C ARG A 414 19.60 -17.32 9.48
N LEU A 415 20.73 -17.34 8.77
CA LEU A 415 20.82 -17.73 7.37
C LEU A 415 21.16 -19.23 7.29
N GLU A 416 20.37 -19.99 6.52
CA GLU A 416 20.57 -21.40 6.20
C GLU A 416 20.74 -21.56 4.69
N PHE A 417 21.76 -22.30 4.23
CA PHE A 417 22.00 -22.56 2.82
C PHE A 417 22.81 -23.83 2.57
N LEU A 418 22.74 -24.35 1.36
CA LEU A 418 23.62 -25.40 0.84
C LEU A 418 24.62 -24.77 -0.12
N GLU A 419 25.87 -25.19 -0.03
CA GLU A 419 26.96 -24.70 -0.88
C GLU A 419 27.89 -25.83 -1.33
N SER A 420 28.41 -25.70 -2.56
CA SER A 420 29.56 -26.45 -3.05
C SER A 420 30.47 -25.46 -3.78
N HIS A 421 31.78 -25.51 -3.56
CA HIS A 421 32.71 -24.63 -4.25
C HIS A 421 34.04 -25.29 -4.61
N GLN A 422 34.67 -24.75 -5.65
CA GLN A 422 36.05 -25.00 -6.02
C GLN A 422 36.69 -23.66 -6.40
N LEU A 423 37.59 -23.18 -5.56
CA LEU A 423 38.30 -21.90 -5.69
C LEU A 423 39.81 -22.14 -5.75
N GLU A 424 40.58 -21.17 -6.26
CA GLU A 424 42.04 -21.18 -6.16
C GLU A 424 42.48 -21.05 -4.70
N SER A 425 42.55 -22.19 -4.02
CA SER A 425 43.04 -22.37 -2.65
C SER A 425 42.80 -21.13 -1.75
N THR A 426 43.81 -20.64 -1.03
CA THR A 426 43.72 -19.50 -0.10
C THR A 426 43.67 -18.12 -0.77
N ILE A 427 43.64 -18.07 -2.11
CA ILE A 427 43.76 -16.84 -2.88
C ILE A 427 42.37 -16.31 -3.21
N ASP A 428 41.61 -17.07 -4.01
CA ASP A 428 40.25 -16.70 -4.41
C ASP A 428 39.24 -17.00 -3.30
N LYS A 429 38.28 -16.10 -3.12
CA LYS A 429 37.38 -16.11 -1.96
C LYS A 429 35.94 -15.86 -2.36
N VAL A 430 35.04 -16.52 -1.64
CA VAL A 430 33.64 -16.10 -1.58
C VAL A 430 33.32 -15.58 -0.19
N HIS A 431 32.90 -14.33 -0.11
CA HIS A 431 32.45 -13.71 1.13
C HIS A 431 30.93 -13.82 1.25
N VAL A 432 30.45 -14.37 2.37
CA VAL A 432 29.05 -14.33 2.77
C VAL A 432 28.89 -13.14 3.71
N GLU A 433 28.08 -12.16 3.32
CA GLU A 433 28.02 -10.86 3.97
C GLU A 433 26.57 -10.45 4.23
N ALA A 434 26.33 -9.72 5.32
CA ALA A 434 25.04 -9.09 5.60
C ALA A 434 25.19 -7.57 5.74
N LEU A 435 24.15 -6.84 5.34
CA LEU A 435 24.15 -5.38 5.37
C LEU A 435 23.75 -4.88 6.76
N GLY A 436 24.66 -4.17 7.44
CA GLY A 436 24.40 -3.51 8.71
C GLY A 436 23.54 -2.25 8.54
N ALA A 437 22.91 -1.79 9.63
CA ALA A 437 22.11 -0.57 9.64
C ALA A 437 22.92 0.70 9.32
N ASP A 438 24.25 0.63 9.42
CA ASP A 438 25.19 1.69 9.03
C ASP A 438 25.47 1.71 7.51
N GLY A 439 24.78 0.86 6.74
CA GLY A 439 24.95 0.73 5.29
C GLY A 439 26.23 0.01 4.88
N LYS A 440 26.95 -0.63 5.82
CA LYS A 440 28.19 -1.36 5.53
C LYS A 440 27.97 -2.87 5.52
N TRP A 441 28.61 -3.53 4.57
CA TRP A 441 28.64 -4.99 4.52
C TRP A 441 29.54 -5.54 5.63
N GLN A 442 29.00 -6.47 6.40
CA GLN A 442 29.71 -7.19 7.44
C GLN A 442 29.90 -8.64 6.99
N THR A 443 31.15 -9.10 6.93
CA THR A 443 31.46 -10.47 6.54
C THR A 443 31.11 -11.44 7.66
N LEU A 444 30.19 -12.36 7.36
CA LEU A 444 29.76 -13.43 8.26
C LEU A 444 30.63 -14.68 8.12
N LYS A 445 31.02 -15.00 6.88
CA LYS A 445 31.89 -16.14 6.55
C LYS A 445 32.71 -15.85 5.30
N THR A 446 33.91 -16.42 5.22
CA THR A 446 34.73 -16.44 3.99
C THR A 446 34.99 -17.90 3.61
N LEU A 447 34.71 -18.25 2.37
CA LEU A 447 34.90 -19.57 1.78
C LEU A 447 36.17 -19.56 0.91
N VAL A 448 36.97 -20.61 1.00
CA VAL A 448 38.27 -20.79 0.31
C VAL A 448 38.48 -22.28 0.00
N GLY A 449 39.30 -22.57 -1.01
CA GLY A 449 39.64 -23.95 -1.37
C GLY A 449 38.48 -24.69 -2.02
N SER A 450 38.27 -25.96 -1.64
CA SER A 450 37.28 -26.82 -2.27
C SER A 450 36.38 -27.50 -1.23
N GLN A 451 35.09 -27.51 -1.50
CA GLN A 451 34.06 -28.12 -0.66
C GLN A 451 33.01 -28.78 -1.55
N SER A 452 32.73 -30.06 -1.29
CA SER A 452 31.53 -30.72 -1.84
C SER A 452 30.29 -30.26 -1.08
N TRP A 453 29.13 -30.33 -1.72
CA TRP A 453 27.83 -29.95 -1.14
C TRP A 453 27.72 -30.17 0.37
N THR A 454 27.64 -29.07 1.11
CA THR A 454 27.46 -29.05 2.56
C THR A 454 26.39 -28.04 2.94
N ARG A 455 25.83 -28.18 4.15
CA ARG A 455 24.90 -27.20 4.73
C ARG A 455 25.65 -26.27 5.65
N ASP A 456 25.40 -24.98 5.47
CA ASP A 456 25.85 -23.92 6.35
C ASP A 456 24.68 -23.24 7.06
N GLN A 457 24.97 -22.77 8.27
CA GLN A 457 24.07 -21.98 9.08
C GLN A 457 24.87 -20.85 9.73
N LEU A 458 24.46 -19.60 9.49
CA LEU A 458 25.11 -18.40 10.03
C LEU A 458 24.14 -17.62 10.92
N ASP A 459 24.66 -17.15 12.05
CA ASP A 459 23.91 -16.30 12.97
C ASP A 459 23.73 -14.90 12.37
N LEU A 460 22.48 -14.41 12.39
CA LEU A 460 22.10 -13.07 11.97
C LEU A 460 21.48 -12.27 13.13
N SER A 461 21.58 -12.74 14.38
CA SER A 461 20.96 -12.07 15.53
C SER A 461 21.46 -10.64 15.73
N ALA A 462 22.65 -10.30 15.24
CA ALA A 462 23.17 -8.93 15.20
C ALA A 462 22.35 -7.98 14.30
N PHE A 463 21.50 -8.53 13.43
CA PHE A 463 20.62 -7.83 12.49
C PHE A 463 19.14 -8.00 12.86
N ASP A 464 18.82 -8.55 14.05
CA ASP A 464 17.44 -8.62 14.54
C ASP A 464 16.83 -7.22 14.69
N GLY A 465 15.52 -7.10 14.46
CA GLY A 465 14.79 -5.84 14.66
C GLY A 465 15.03 -4.77 13.59
N GLN A 466 15.83 -5.05 12.56
CA GLN A 466 16.12 -4.14 11.44
C GLN A 466 15.83 -4.80 10.09
N THR A 467 15.92 -4.01 9.03
CA THR A 467 15.92 -4.52 7.65
C THR A 467 17.36 -4.82 7.23
N THR A 468 17.59 -5.87 6.44
CA THR A 468 18.94 -6.26 5.98
C THR A 468 18.91 -6.90 4.59
N LYS A 469 20.09 -7.11 4.01
CA LYS A 469 20.35 -7.87 2.78
C LYS A 469 21.45 -8.87 3.07
N ILE A 470 21.50 -9.95 2.31
CA ILE A 470 22.59 -10.94 2.32
C ILE A 470 23.21 -10.96 0.94
N ARG A 471 24.53 -11.10 0.84
CA ARG A 471 25.18 -11.36 -0.44
C ARG A 471 26.26 -12.43 -0.35
N PHE A 472 26.50 -13.06 -1.49
CA PHE A 472 27.63 -13.93 -1.77
C PHE A 472 28.50 -13.21 -2.78
N ARG A 473 29.74 -12.87 -2.44
CA ARG A 473 30.63 -12.07 -3.27
C ARG A 473 31.91 -12.84 -3.58
N LEU A 474 32.13 -13.13 -4.86
CA LEU A 474 33.34 -13.75 -5.37
C LEU A 474 34.40 -12.68 -5.60
N GLU A 475 35.62 -12.93 -5.15
CA GLU A 475 36.80 -12.11 -5.39
C GLU A 475 37.95 -12.99 -5.90
N THR A 476 38.47 -12.68 -7.09
CA THR A 476 39.51 -13.48 -7.76
C THR A 476 40.77 -12.69 -8.12
N ASP A 477 41.92 -13.37 -8.17
CA ASP A 477 43.22 -12.77 -8.49
C ASP A 477 43.52 -12.72 -10.01
N ARG A 478 44.78 -12.52 -10.43
CA ARG A 478 45.13 -12.38 -11.86
C ARG A 478 45.35 -13.70 -12.60
N SER A 479 45.27 -14.85 -11.93
CA SER A 479 45.60 -16.18 -12.47
C SER A 479 44.72 -17.28 -11.88
N VAL A 480 44.78 -18.48 -12.48
CA VAL A 480 44.10 -19.71 -12.04
C VAL A 480 42.58 -19.58 -11.86
N THR A 481 41.84 -20.12 -12.83
CA THR A 481 40.38 -20.18 -12.80
C THR A 481 39.89 -21.54 -12.33
N CYS A 482 38.81 -21.57 -11.54
CA CYS A 482 38.15 -22.79 -11.07
C CYS A 482 36.63 -22.73 -11.33
N ASP A 483 35.91 -23.80 -11.00
CA ASP A 483 34.45 -23.93 -11.23
C ASP A 483 33.59 -22.93 -10.43
N GLY A 484 34.15 -22.34 -9.37
CA GLY A 484 33.46 -21.31 -8.58
C GLY A 484 32.60 -21.87 -7.45
N ILE A 485 31.48 -21.23 -7.14
CA ILE A 485 30.54 -21.58 -6.09
C ILE A 485 29.14 -21.82 -6.63
N LYS A 486 28.49 -22.86 -6.11
CA LYS A 486 27.11 -23.21 -6.35
C LYS A 486 26.31 -23.13 -5.05
N LEU A 487 25.14 -22.49 -5.08
CA LEU A 487 24.29 -22.25 -3.91
C LEU A 487 22.86 -22.76 -4.12
N ALA A 488 22.33 -23.43 -3.10
CA ALA A 488 20.97 -23.95 -3.06
C ALA A 488 20.35 -23.81 -1.66
N ALA A 489 19.04 -24.03 -1.54
CA ALA A 489 18.27 -24.00 -0.29
C ALA A 489 18.46 -22.74 0.58
N LEU A 490 18.59 -21.56 -0.03
CA LEU A 490 18.84 -20.27 0.63
C LEU A 490 17.59 -19.81 1.41
N THR A 491 17.67 -19.78 2.74
CA THR A 491 16.56 -19.39 3.61
C THR A 491 17.04 -18.57 4.81
N VAL A 492 16.30 -17.52 5.18
CA VAL A 492 16.46 -16.85 6.48
C VAL A 492 15.29 -17.19 7.38
N ARG A 493 15.59 -17.64 8.60
CA ARG A 493 14.60 -17.97 9.64
C ARG A 493 14.82 -17.09 10.86
N ALA A 494 13.75 -16.74 11.55
CA ALA A 494 13.77 -16.00 12.80
C ALA A 494 12.58 -16.42 13.68
N GLU A 495 12.43 -15.81 14.84
CA GLU A 495 11.34 -16.03 15.80
C GLU A 495 10.53 -14.75 15.96
N ASP A 496 9.19 -14.84 15.96
CA ASP A 496 8.31 -13.71 16.23
C ASP A 496 8.18 -13.40 17.74
N ALA A 497 7.38 -12.38 18.09
CA ALA A 497 7.17 -12.00 19.48
C ALA A 497 6.53 -13.10 20.35
N GLY A 498 5.90 -14.11 19.74
CA GLY A 498 5.34 -15.28 20.41
C GLY A 498 6.30 -16.47 20.51
N GLY A 499 7.53 -16.34 19.99
CA GLY A 499 8.53 -17.41 19.95
C GLY A 499 8.28 -18.43 18.84
N GLN A 500 7.41 -18.14 17.86
CA GLN A 500 7.17 -19.03 16.74
C GLN A 500 8.21 -18.79 15.63
N GLN A 501 8.76 -19.87 15.07
CA GLN A 501 9.68 -19.75 13.93
C GLN A 501 8.95 -19.30 12.66
N VAL A 502 9.48 -18.26 12.06
CA VAL A 502 9.02 -17.68 10.80
C VAL A 502 10.14 -17.69 9.76
N VAL A 503 9.75 -17.71 8.49
CA VAL A 503 10.70 -17.56 7.38
C VAL A 503 10.69 -16.10 6.94
N ALA A 504 11.77 -15.39 7.24
CA ALA A 504 11.93 -13.97 6.88
C ALA A 504 12.29 -13.79 5.40
N PHE A 505 12.98 -14.78 4.80
CA PHE A 505 13.39 -14.73 3.40
C PHE A 505 13.60 -16.14 2.81
N ARG A 506 13.29 -16.31 1.51
CA ARG A 506 13.64 -17.49 0.70
C ARG A 506 14.27 -17.05 -0.61
N GLY A 507 15.34 -17.72 -0.99
CA GLY A 507 16.22 -17.31 -2.06
C GLY A 507 16.46 -18.31 -3.19
N ASP A 508 15.76 -19.44 -3.21
CA ASP A 508 15.98 -20.49 -4.21
C ASP A 508 15.43 -20.13 -5.60
N PRO A 509 16.17 -20.42 -6.68
CA PRO A 509 15.67 -20.24 -8.03
C PRO A 509 14.69 -21.35 -8.43
N GLY A 510 13.53 -20.95 -8.98
CA GLY A 510 12.55 -21.84 -9.63
C GLY A 510 12.04 -21.22 -10.92
N GLU A 511 12.00 -22.01 -11.98
CA GLU A 511 11.95 -21.66 -13.42
C GLU A 511 10.56 -21.17 -13.91
N VAL A 512 10.53 -20.20 -14.85
CA VAL A 512 9.71 -20.15 -16.11
C VAL A 512 9.63 -18.70 -16.66
N LYS A 513 9.80 -18.54 -17.99
CA LYS A 513 9.61 -17.27 -18.74
C LYS A 513 8.14 -17.07 -19.16
N LEU A 514 7.65 -15.83 -19.11
CA LEU A 514 6.24 -15.44 -19.37
C LEU A 514 5.73 -15.81 -20.77
N ASP A 515 6.61 -15.88 -21.77
CA ASP A 515 6.22 -16.19 -23.16
C ASP A 515 5.99 -17.70 -23.40
N GLU A 516 6.70 -18.56 -22.66
CA GLU A 516 6.46 -20.01 -22.63
C GLU A 516 5.21 -20.37 -21.81
N LEU A 517 4.90 -19.54 -20.80
CA LEU A 517 3.72 -19.63 -19.92
C LEU A 517 2.39 -19.40 -20.65
N LEU A 518 2.35 -18.41 -21.56
CA LEU A 518 1.15 -18.16 -22.38
C LEU A 518 0.95 -19.27 -23.43
N ALA A 519 2.04 -19.77 -24.01
CA ALA A 519 1.99 -20.84 -25.01
C ALA A 519 1.45 -22.15 -24.44
N SER A 520 1.82 -22.53 -23.21
CA SER A 520 1.37 -23.80 -22.60
C SER A 520 -0.12 -23.78 -22.23
N ILE A 521 -0.64 -22.66 -21.75
CA ILE A 521 -2.07 -22.50 -21.38
C ILE A 521 -2.97 -22.55 -22.63
N SER A 522 -2.51 -22.04 -23.77
CA SER A 522 -3.25 -22.11 -25.04
C SER A 522 -3.20 -23.48 -25.74
N SER A 523 -2.43 -24.44 -25.21
CA SER A 523 -2.16 -25.74 -25.86
C SER A 523 -2.73 -26.97 -25.13
N GLY A 524 -3.32 -26.80 -23.95
CA GLY A 524 -4.08 -27.81 -23.22
C GLY A 524 -5.55 -27.40 -23.12
#